data_AF-A0A7W3JPL3-F1
#
_entry.id   AF-A0A7W3JPL3-F1
#
_cell.length_a   1.000
_cell.length_b   1.000
_cell.length_c   1.000
_cell.angle_alpha   90.00
_cell.angle_beta   90.00
_cell.angle_gamma   90.00
#
_symmetry.space_group_name_H-M   'P 1'
#
loop_
_entity.id
_entity.type
_entity.pdbx_description
1 polymer ?
#
loop_
_entity_poly.entity_id
_entity_poly.type
_entity_poly.pdbx_seq_one_letter_code
_entity_poly.pdbx_strand_id
1 'polypeptide(L)' 'MTDADATAPRDFSLEVRRGHPTDAELAAVMAVVSEAYAVEADEATADDVTARSAWEISARALREPLRRDVRWGRFSG' A
#
# COMPACT_ATOMS: atom_id res chain seq x y z
N MET A 1 16.64 -11.92 -8.32
CA MET A 1 16.11 -10.79 -7.53
C MET A 1 14.76 -11.26 -7.06
N THR A 2 14.69 -11.64 -5.79
CA THR A 2 13.79 -12.68 -5.28
C THR A 2 12.46 -12.07 -4.82
N ASP A 3 11.36 -12.38 -5.51
CA ASP A 3 9.97 -12.00 -5.15
C ASP A 3 9.37 -12.86 -4.02
N ALA A 4 10.18 -13.61 -3.27
CA ALA A 4 9.69 -14.57 -2.28
C ALA A 4 9.30 -13.94 -0.93
N ASP A 5 9.47 -12.62 -0.75
CA ASP A 5 9.16 -11.92 0.50
C ASP A 5 7.73 -11.33 0.53
N ALA A 6 7.01 -11.36 -0.59
CA ALA A 6 5.68 -10.73 -0.71
C ALA A 6 4.55 -11.52 -0.02
N THR A 7 4.80 -12.75 0.43
CA THR A 7 3.81 -13.65 1.05
C THR A 7 4.09 -13.90 2.54
N ALA A 8 5.08 -13.22 3.14
CA ALA A 8 5.19 -13.25 4.59
C ALA A 8 3.95 -12.58 5.18
N PRO A 9 3.26 -13.20 6.18
CA PRO A 9 2.22 -12.50 6.91
C PRO A 9 2.82 -11.18 7.40
N ARG A 10 2.14 -10.07 7.09
CA ARG A 10 2.58 -8.75 7.54
C ARG A 10 2.35 -8.68 9.04
N ASP A 11 3.33 -9.14 9.80
CA ASP A 11 3.35 -8.96 11.24
C ASP A 11 3.31 -7.45 11.52
N PHE A 12 2.23 -6.98 12.14
CA PHE A 12 2.11 -5.57 12.51
C PHE A 12 2.70 -5.35 13.90
N SER A 13 3.50 -4.29 14.04
CA SER A 13 4.15 -3.93 15.30
C SER A 13 3.32 -2.91 16.08
N LEU A 14 3.16 -3.12 17.38
CA LEU A 14 2.51 -2.17 18.30
C LEU A 14 3.57 -1.54 19.22
N GLU A 15 3.68 -0.20 19.20
CA GLU A 15 4.60 0.55 20.06
C GLU A 15 3.83 1.34 21.14
N VAL A 16 4.11 1.07 22.41
CA VAL A 16 3.53 1.80 23.54
C VAL A 16 4.38 3.03 23.85
N ARG A 17 3.87 4.22 23.51
CA ARG A 17 4.62 5.48 23.71
C ARG A 17 4.57 5.99 25.16
N ARG A 18 3.53 5.65 25.92
CA ARG A 18 3.31 6.07 27.32
C ARG A 18 2.46 5.04 28.08
N GLY A 19 2.60 5.02 29.41
CA GLY A 19 1.89 4.10 30.29
C GLY A 19 2.61 2.76 30.47
N HIS A 20 2.01 1.85 31.24
CA HIS A 20 2.50 0.49 31.44
C HIS A 20 1.31 -0.48 31.35
N PRO A 21 0.81 -0.76 30.13
CA PRO A 21 -0.27 -1.71 29.96
C PRO A 21 0.15 -3.10 30.44
N THR A 22 -0.83 -3.86 30.87
CA THR A 22 -0.66 -5.26 31.23
C THR A 22 -0.62 -6.14 29.98
N ASP A 23 -0.06 -7.35 30.11
CA ASP A 23 -0.03 -8.33 29.03
C ASP A 23 -1.44 -8.68 28.53
N ALA A 24 -2.42 -8.71 29.43
CA ALA A 24 -3.82 -8.98 29.10
C ALA A 24 -4.43 -7.87 28.24
N GLU A 25 -4.14 -6.60 28.54
CA GLU A 25 -4.61 -5.47 27.74
C GLU A 25 -3.94 -5.44 26.37
N LEU A 26 -2.63 -5.72 26.30
CA LEU A 26 -1.92 -5.85 25.02
C LEU A 26 -2.50 -6.97 24.17
N ALA A 27 -2.77 -8.14 24.76
CA ALA A 27 -3.39 -9.26 24.08
C ALA A 27 -4.80 -8.91 23.57
N ALA A 28 -5.60 -8.20 24.37
CA ALA A 28 -6.93 -7.75 23.97
C ALA A 28 -6.87 -6.82 22.74
N VAL A 29 -5.94 -5.84 22.73
CA VAL A 29 -5.76 -4.95 21.59
C VAL A 29 -5.30 -5.71 20.35
N MET A 30 -4.30 -6.60 20.50
CA MET A 30 -3.82 -7.41 19.38
C MET A 30 -4.91 -8.30 18.80
N ALA A 31 -5.78 -8.88 19.64
CA ALA A 31 -6.88 -9.72 19.19
C ALA A 31 -7.90 -8.91 18.37
N VAL A 32 -8.34 -7.76 18.88
CA VAL A 32 -9.30 -6.89 18.18
C VAL A 32 -8.73 -6.38 16.86
N VAL A 33 -7.47 -5.92 16.85
CA VAL A 33 -6.84 -5.41 15.62
C VAL A 33 -6.64 -6.52 14.59
N SER A 34 -6.26 -7.73 15.02
CA SER A 34 -6.11 -8.87 14.12
C SER A 34 -7.43 -9.29 13.50
N GLU A 35 -8.51 -9.34 14.29
CA GLU A 35 -9.85 -9.65 13.80
C GLU A 35 -10.34 -8.59 12.81
N ALA A 36 -10.22 -7.31 13.15
CA ALA A 36 -10.59 -6.21 12.25
C ALA A 36 -9.79 -6.28 10.95
N TYR A 37 -8.47 -6.51 11.02
CA TYR A 37 -7.63 -6.66 9.84
C TYR A 37 -8.07 -7.86 8.98
N ALA A 38 -8.42 -9.00 9.58
CA ALA A 38 -8.87 -10.17 8.84
C ALA A 38 -10.18 -9.91 8.08
N VAL A 39 -11.12 -9.19 8.69
CA VAL A 39 -12.38 -8.78 8.03
C VAL A 39 -12.08 -7.85 6.85
N GLU A 40 -11.29 -6.80 7.07
CA GLU A 40 -10.94 -5.85 6.00
C GLU A 40 -10.16 -6.50 4.85
N ALA A 41 -9.29 -7.47 5.17
CA ALA A 41 -8.55 -8.23 4.17
C ALA A 41 -9.45 -9.16 3.34
N ASP A 42 -10.48 -9.76 3.95
CA ASP A 42 -11.45 -10.59 3.23
C ASP A 42 -12.35 -9.75 2.30
N GLU A 43 -12.67 -8.53 2.71
CA GLU A 43 -13.43 -7.57 1.89
C GLU A 43 -12.57 -6.85 0.83
N ALA A 44 -11.24 -6.99 0.90
CA ALA A 44 -10.33 -6.33 -0.02
C ALA A 44 -10.52 -6.86 -1.45
N THR A 45 -10.88 -5.97 -2.36
CA THR A 45 -11.03 -6.28 -3.80
C THR A 45 -9.77 -6.01 -4.61
N ALA A 46 -8.78 -5.34 -4.00
CA ALA A 46 -7.50 -5.06 -4.63
C ALA A 46 -6.57 -6.25 -4.43
N ASP A 47 -5.83 -6.61 -5.48
CA ASP A 47 -4.80 -7.65 -5.38
C ASP A 47 -3.65 -7.17 -4.49
N ASP A 48 -3.17 -8.05 -3.59
CA ASP A 48 -2.02 -7.79 -2.73
C ASP A 48 -0.69 -7.67 -3.50
N VAL A 49 -0.65 -8.22 -4.71
CA VAL A 49 0.53 -8.15 -5.57
C VAL A 49 0.54 -6.80 -6.27
N THR A 50 1.61 -6.04 -6.07
CA THR A 50 1.90 -4.83 -6.85
C THR A 50 2.34 -5.23 -8.26
N ALA A 51 1.42 -5.78 -9.05
CA ALA A 51 1.66 -6.05 -10.46
C ALA A 51 1.51 -4.74 -11.25
N ARG A 52 2.33 -4.59 -12.31
CA ARG A 52 2.13 -3.48 -13.26
C ARG A 52 0.74 -3.60 -13.85
N SER A 53 -0.02 -2.51 -13.77
CA SER A 53 -1.35 -2.44 -14.35
C SER A 53 -1.31 -2.63 -15.86
N ALA A 54 -2.42 -3.12 -16.44
CA ALA A 54 -2.56 -3.20 -17.89
C ALA A 54 -2.36 -1.83 -18.57
N TRP A 55 -2.65 -0.72 -17.88
CA TRP A 55 -2.39 0.65 -18.33
C TRP A 55 -0.90 0.98 -18.38
N GLU A 56 -0.12 0.62 -17.36
CA GLU A 56 1.35 0.79 -17.37
C GLU A 56 2.01 -0.09 -18.44
N ILE A 57 1.48 -1.28 -18.69
CA ILE A 57 1.99 -2.19 -19.73
C ILE A 57 1.62 -1.69 -21.14
N SER A 58 0.38 -1.22 -21.31
CA SER A 58 -0.16 -0.76 -22.60
C SER A 58 0.12 0.70 -22.91
N ALA A 59 0.72 1.44 -21.97
CA ALA A 59 1.33 2.74 -22.21
C ALA A 59 2.43 2.58 -23.27
N ARG A 60 2.02 2.59 -24.54
CA ARG A 60 2.92 2.79 -25.67
C ARG A 60 3.71 4.05 -25.36
N ALA A 61 5.00 4.06 -25.72
CA ALA A 61 5.99 5.12 -25.48
C ALA A 61 5.63 6.53 -26.04
N LEU A 62 4.36 6.81 -26.28
CA LEU A 62 3.82 7.95 -26.98
C LEU A 62 3.55 9.17 -26.11
N ARG A 63 3.89 9.18 -24.83
CA ARG A 63 3.92 10.44 -24.07
C ARG A 63 5.07 10.42 -23.06
N GLU A 64 6.14 11.14 -23.39
CA GLU A 64 6.94 11.82 -22.37
C GLU A 64 5.95 12.44 -21.36
N PRO A 65 6.12 12.23 -20.04
CA PRO A 65 5.29 12.90 -19.05
C PRO A 65 5.25 14.40 -19.36
N LEU A 66 4.06 15.02 -19.27
CA LEU A 66 3.87 16.43 -19.61
C LEU A 66 4.89 17.28 -18.84
N ARG A 67 5.82 17.91 -19.57
CA ARG A 67 6.88 18.80 -19.06
C ARG A 67 6.27 20.02 -18.36
N ARG A 68 6.05 19.92 -17.04
CA ARG A 68 5.44 20.99 -16.21
C ARG A 68 6.35 22.20 -16.01
N ASP A 69 7.63 22.08 -16.38
CA ASP A 69 8.63 23.15 -16.42
C ASP A 69 8.41 24.10 -17.62
N VAL A 70 7.65 23.69 -18.63
CA VAL A 70 7.36 24.51 -19.82
C VAL A 70 6.04 25.27 -19.60
N ARG A 71 6.11 26.61 -19.62
CA ARG A 71 4.92 27.46 -19.47
C ARG A 71 3.96 27.26 -20.65
N TRP A 72 2.68 27.02 -20.34
CA TRP A 72 1.59 26.93 -21.32
C TRP A 72 1.41 28.28 -22.03
N GLY A 73 1.78 28.38 -23.31
CA GLY A 73 1.60 29.64 -24.05
C GLY A 73 2.42 29.91 -25.31
N ARG A 74 3.01 28.91 -25.96
CA ARG A 74 3.71 29.11 -27.26
C ARG A 74 3.17 28.25 -28.40
N PHE A 75 1.88 27.91 -28.38
CA PHE A 75 1.23 27.38 -29.58
C PHE A 75 0.77 28.55 -30.45
N SER A 76 1.47 28.80 -31.56
CA SER A 76 1.02 29.66 -32.66
C SER A 76 0.92 28.80 -33.91
N GLY A 77 -0.29 28.32 -34.20
CA GLY A 77 -0.65 27.52 -35.36
C GLY A 77 -2.15 27.39 -35.46
#